data_AF-A0A016VY83-F1
#
_entry.id   AF-A0A016VY83-F1
#
_cell.length_a   1.000
_cell.length_b   1.000
_cell.length_c   1.000
_cell.angle_alpha   90.00
_cell.angle_beta   90.00
_cell.angle_gamma   90.00
#
_symmetry.space_group_name_H-M   'P 1'
#
loop_
_entity.id
_entity.type
_entity.pdbx_description
1 polymer ?
#
loop_
_entity_poly.entity_id
_entity_poly.type
_entity_poly.pdbx_seq_one_letter_code
_entity_poly.pdbx_strand_id
1 'polypeptide(L)'
;MNSASDELHLYFDLLKVTIESTYRWHGNKKVITLGHSMGNPMMLYFYNKIVNQDWKDKYIESHVSLAAPWGGAMQIVRLFASGYNMNYYRVFLPPSTLRPMLRSFSSSAFLFPSVGVWNTSEVLASTDTKNYTLANVEEFFQDIKYPLGWDQYRVAAQMNGNLDPPGVKVHCIYGTGLDTPEKFYWAKGYFPDYPPSIVYGDGDGTVNRRSAEVCLRWNESNNVGKRVTTHEIPGAEHMAIMQNPAAIELVRKAIYGLL
;
A
#
# COMPACT_ATOMS: atom_id res chain seq x y z
N MET A 1 -6.28 2.68 25.86
CA MET A 1 -6.07 2.14 24.50
C MET A 1 -5.64 3.32 23.65
N ASN A 2 -4.36 3.38 23.29
CA ASN A 2 -3.89 4.41 22.37
C ASN A 2 -4.53 4.15 21.01
N SER A 3 -5.09 5.18 20.40
CA SER A 3 -5.63 5.05 19.04
C SER A 3 -4.46 4.82 18.07
N ALA A 4 -4.68 4.14 16.94
CA ALA A 4 -3.62 4.01 15.92
C ALA A 4 -3.14 5.37 15.37
N SER A 5 -3.91 6.45 15.62
CA SER A 5 -3.52 7.84 15.41
C SER A 5 -2.36 8.25 16.33
N ASP A 6 -2.42 7.90 17.63
CA ASP A 6 -1.40 8.23 18.64
C ASP A 6 -0.05 7.53 18.39
N GLU A 7 -0.08 6.30 17.85
CA GLU A 7 1.13 5.52 17.55
C GLU A 7 1.96 6.12 16.40
N LEU A 8 1.31 6.77 15.44
CA LEU A 8 1.97 7.30 14.24
C LEU A 8 2.39 8.76 14.37
N HIS A 9 1.79 9.56 15.28
CA HIS A 9 2.19 10.95 15.48
C HIS A 9 3.66 11.09 15.84
N LEU A 10 4.15 10.29 16.79
CA LEU A 10 5.57 10.30 17.17
C LEU A 10 6.48 9.90 16.00
N TYR A 11 6.08 8.89 15.22
CA TYR A 11 6.83 8.47 14.04
C TYR A 11 6.93 9.60 13.00
N PHE A 12 5.81 10.28 12.71
CA PHE A 12 5.79 11.35 11.73
C PHE A 12 6.53 12.60 12.20
N ASP A 13 6.49 12.92 13.49
CA ASP A 13 7.30 14.00 14.08
C ASP A 13 8.79 13.69 13.95
N LEU A 14 9.20 12.47 14.29
CA LEU A 14 10.59 12.03 14.13
C LEU A 14 11.02 12.00 12.66
N LEU A 15 10.16 11.56 11.75
CA LEU A 15 10.42 11.58 10.31
C LEU A 15 10.63 13.01 9.82
N LYS A 16 9.76 13.95 10.22
CA LYS A 16 9.88 15.37 9.89
C LYS A 16 11.20 15.94 10.40
N VAL A 17 11.53 15.71 11.68
CA VAL A 17 12.81 16.15 12.28
C VAL A 17 14.01 15.54 11.56
N THR A 18 13.92 14.27 11.17
CA THR A 18 14.99 13.57 10.43
C THR A 18 15.23 14.19 9.06
N ILE A 19 14.16 14.50 8.31
CA ILE A 19 14.26 15.16 7.01
C ILE A 19 14.87 16.56 7.16
N GLU A 20 14.40 17.34 8.14
CA GLU A 20 14.93 18.69 8.38
C GLU A 20 16.40 18.67 8.82
N SER A 21 16.79 17.71 9.65
CA SER A 21 18.18 17.55 10.10
C SER A 21 19.08 17.11 8.96
N THR A 22 18.62 16.16 8.13
CA THR A 22 19.34 15.70 6.93
C THR A 22 19.58 16.85 5.96
N TYR A 23 18.56 17.69 5.72
CA TYR A 23 18.67 18.91 4.92
C TYR A 23 19.77 19.85 5.45
N ARG A 24 19.76 20.15 6.76
CA ARG A 24 20.74 21.07 7.38
C ARG A 24 22.16 20.50 7.33
N TRP A 25 22.33 19.21 7.62
CA TRP A 25 23.65 18.55 7.64
C TRP A 25 24.28 18.41 6.25
N HIS A 26 23.48 18.41 5.19
CA HIS A 26 23.98 18.30 3.81
C HIS A 26 24.04 19.65 3.10
N GLY A 27 24.24 20.75 3.85
CA GLY A 27 24.42 22.08 3.29
C GLY A 27 23.14 22.65 2.69
N ASN A 28 22.00 22.44 3.36
CA ASN A 28 20.68 22.91 2.95
C ASN A 28 20.25 22.35 1.58
N LYS A 29 20.67 21.12 1.27
CA LYS A 29 20.21 20.39 0.08
C LYS A 29 18.91 19.65 0.39
N LYS A 30 17.95 19.78 -0.52
CA LYS A 30 16.67 19.07 -0.45
C LYS A 30 16.86 17.56 -0.42
N VAL A 31 15.98 16.87 0.29
CA VAL A 31 16.05 15.43 0.54
C VAL A 31 15.23 14.69 -0.51
N ILE A 32 15.82 13.61 -1.05
CA ILE A 32 15.10 12.61 -1.83
C ILE A 32 14.63 11.52 -0.87
N THR A 33 13.34 11.22 -0.88
CA THR A 33 12.77 10.13 -0.08
C THR A 33 12.52 8.92 -0.97
N LEU A 34 12.67 7.71 -0.43
CA LEU A 34 12.38 6.47 -1.13
C LEU A 34 11.45 5.61 -0.27
N GLY A 35 10.31 5.23 -0.83
CA GLY A 35 9.36 4.32 -0.20
C GLY A 35 9.31 2.99 -0.94
N HIS A 36 9.28 1.89 -0.19
CA HIS A 36 8.97 0.56 -0.72
C HIS A 36 7.63 0.08 -0.16
N SER A 37 6.78 -0.50 -1.01
CA SER A 37 5.51 -1.10 -0.61
C SER A 37 4.69 -0.11 0.24
N MET A 38 4.23 -0.53 1.43
CA MET A 38 3.48 0.29 2.41
C MET A 38 4.16 1.62 2.78
N GLY A 39 5.48 1.75 2.65
CA GLY A 39 6.16 3.02 2.90
C GLY A 39 5.65 4.17 2.03
N ASN A 40 5.13 3.85 0.84
CA ASN A 40 4.60 4.84 -0.10
C ASN A 40 3.26 5.45 0.35
N PRO A 41 2.19 4.69 0.63
CA PRO A 41 0.95 5.28 1.17
C PRO A 41 1.18 5.95 2.54
N MET A 42 2.15 5.48 3.34
CA MET A 42 2.57 6.18 4.57
C MET A 42 3.17 7.57 4.27
N MET A 43 4.06 7.68 3.27
CA MET A 43 4.60 8.97 2.84
C MET A 43 3.53 9.87 2.21
N LEU A 44 2.58 9.29 1.47
CA LEU A 44 1.44 10.04 0.93
C LEU A 44 0.61 10.68 2.05
N TYR A 45 0.29 9.90 3.09
CA TYR A 45 -0.37 10.43 4.28
C TYR A 45 0.43 11.55 4.94
N PHE A 46 1.75 11.36 5.11
CA PHE A 46 2.65 12.39 5.66
C PHE A 46 2.57 13.70 4.87
N TYR A 47 2.67 13.63 3.53
CA TYR A 47 2.62 14.81 2.66
C TYR A 47 1.28 15.53 2.62
N ASN A 48 0.18 14.79 2.82
CA ASN A 48 -1.18 15.33 2.73
C ASN A 48 -1.74 15.78 4.08
N LYS A 49 -1.28 15.21 5.20
CA LYS A 49 -1.88 15.43 6.53
C LYS A 49 -0.93 15.98 7.59
N ILE A 50 0.38 15.80 7.45
CA ILE A 50 1.34 16.19 8.50
C ILE A 50 2.10 17.46 8.15
N VAL A 51 2.46 17.65 6.88
CA VAL A 51 3.24 18.81 6.42
C VAL A 51 2.47 19.66 5.41
N ASN A 52 2.80 20.95 5.35
CA ASN A 52 2.20 21.88 4.39
C ASN A 52 3.08 22.02 3.12
N GLN A 53 2.56 22.71 2.10
CA GLN A 53 3.24 22.87 0.82
C GLN A 53 4.58 23.61 0.95
N ASP A 54 4.65 24.69 1.74
CA ASP A 54 5.89 25.45 1.96
C ASP A 54 7.00 24.57 2.56
N TRP A 55 6.65 23.70 3.50
CA TRP A 55 7.58 22.73 4.08
C TRP A 55 8.07 21.75 3.01
N LYS A 56 7.16 21.19 2.21
CA LYS A 56 7.51 20.26 1.12
C LYS A 56 8.44 20.91 0.11
N ASP A 57 8.13 22.14 -0.31
CA ASP A 57 8.93 22.91 -1.26
C ASP A 57 10.32 23.24 -0.73
N LYS A 58 10.45 23.45 0.57
CA LYS A 58 11.74 23.72 1.22
C LYS A 58 12.60 22.47 1.36
N TYR A 59 12.03 21.35 1.80
CA TYR A 59 12.81 20.21 2.27
C TYR A 59 12.86 19.01 1.32
N ILE A 60 11.90 18.86 0.40
CA ILE A 60 11.78 17.67 -0.46
C ILE A 60 12.19 17.99 -1.89
N GLU A 61 13.13 17.21 -2.43
CA GLU A 61 13.50 17.26 -3.84
C GLU A 61 12.55 16.39 -4.67
N SER A 62 12.39 15.14 -4.25
CA SER A 62 11.49 14.17 -4.87
C SER A 62 11.14 13.01 -3.93
N HIS A 63 10.10 12.28 -4.30
CA HIS A 63 9.73 10.99 -3.73
C HIS A 63 9.87 9.90 -4.79
N VAL A 64 10.71 8.91 -4.51
CA VAL A 64 10.87 7.70 -5.33
C VAL A 64 10.00 6.62 -4.72
N SER A 65 8.96 6.24 -5.44
CA SER A 65 8.01 5.22 -5.03
C SER A 65 8.32 3.91 -5.73
N LEU A 66 8.55 2.85 -4.95
CA LEU A 66 8.84 1.52 -5.43
C LEU A 66 7.75 0.53 -4.97
N ALA A 67 7.06 -0.08 -5.93
CA ALA A 67 6.01 -1.10 -5.71
C ALA A 67 4.91 -0.66 -4.73
N ALA A 68 4.36 0.54 -4.91
CA ALA A 68 3.39 1.12 -3.99
C ALA A 68 1.98 0.51 -4.10
N PRO A 69 1.39 -0.03 -3.01
CA PRO A 69 -0.02 -0.35 -2.94
C PRO A 69 -0.83 0.90 -2.57
N TRP A 70 -0.93 1.88 -3.48
CA TRP A 70 -1.52 3.19 -3.16
C TRP A 70 -2.93 3.11 -2.57
N GLY A 71 -3.78 2.22 -3.10
CA GLY A 71 -5.13 1.98 -2.57
C GLY A 71 -5.26 0.73 -1.71
N GLY A 72 -4.15 0.08 -1.32
CA GLY A 72 -4.14 -1.23 -0.70
C GLY A 72 -3.95 -2.38 -1.70
N ALA A 73 -4.14 -3.61 -1.23
CA ALA A 73 -3.94 -4.83 -2.00
C ALA A 73 -4.98 -5.90 -1.67
N MET A 74 -5.48 -6.60 -2.68
CA MET A 74 -6.50 -7.65 -2.51
C MET A 74 -6.03 -8.78 -1.60
N GLN A 75 -4.74 -9.07 -1.59
CA GLN A 75 -4.16 -10.11 -0.75
C GLN A 75 -4.48 -9.96 0.74
N ILE A 76 -4.73 -8.73 1.20
CA ILE A 76 -5.12 -8.42 2.57
C ILE A 76 -6.48 -9.04 2.94
N VAL A 77 -7.43 -9.15 2.01
CA VAL A 77 -8.74 -9.78 2.26
C VAL A 77 -8.55 -11.25 2.65
N ARG A 78 -7.74 -11.98 1.88
CA ARG A 78 -7.38 -13.38 2.19
C ARG A 78 -6.57 -13.49 3.48
N LEU A 79 -5.65 -12.56 3.74
CA LEU A 79 -4.85 -12.52 4.97
C LEU A 79 -5.76 -12.46 6.20
N PHE A 80 -6.78 -11.59 6.21
CA PHE A 80 -7.73 -11.54 7.32
C PHE A 80 -8.58 -12.80 7.41
N ALA A 81 -9.05 -13.38 6.30
CA ALA A 81 -9.88 -14.59 6.31
C ALA A 81 -9.08 -15.86 6.66
N SER A 82 -8.33 -16.41 5.70
CA SER A 82 -7.64 -17.71 5.80
C SER A 82 -6.17 -17.61 6.16
N GLY A 83 -5.64 -16.39 6.33
CA GLY A 83 -4.22 -16.14 6.50
C GLY A 83 -3.46 -16.08 5.17
N TYR A 84 -2.23 -15.58 5.25
CA TYR A 84 -1.31 -15.44 4.12
C TYR A 84 0.13 -15.71 4.57
N ASN A 85 0.86 -16.57 3.87
CA ASN A 85 2.28 -16.85 4.13
C ASN A 85 3.22 -16.00 3.26
N MET A 86 2.74 -14.86 2.75
CA MET A 86 3.51 -13.91 1.93
C MET A 86 3.99 -14.48 0.58
N ASN A 87 3.48 -15.65 0.16
CA ASN A 87 4.00 -16.44 -0.97
C ASN A 87 5.53 -16.62 -0.89
N TYR A 88 6.10 -16.51 0.30
CA TYR A 88 7.54 -16.52 0.49
C TYR A 88 7.99 -17.96 0.74
N TYR A 89 8.78 -18.51 -0.17
CA TYR A 89 9.17 -19.92 -0.16
C TYR A 89 9.88 -20.38 1.13
N ARG A 90 10.43 -19.46 1.94
CA ARG A 90 11.06 -19.75 3.23
C ARG A 90 10.10 -19.74 4.43
N VAL A 91 8.85 -19.32 4.24
CA VAL A 91 7.83 -19.36 5.29
C VAL A 91 7.08 -20.68 5.19
N PHE A 92 7.55 -21.66 5.97
CA PHE A 92 6.97 -23.01 6.03
C PHE A 92 5.72 -23.09 6.92
N LEU A 93 5.43 -22.04 7.69
CA LEU A 93 4.25 -22.01 8.55
C LEU A 93 2.98 -21.91 7.69
N PRO A 94 1.95 -22.72 7.98
CA PRO A 94 0.67 -22.62 7.30
C PRO A 94 0.08 -21.20 7.43
N PRO A 95 -0.60 -20.68 6.40
CA PRO A 95 -1.23 -19.35 6.45
C PRO A 95 -2.13 -19.15 7.67
N SER A 96 -2.90 -20.16 8.05
CA SER A 96 -3.80 -20.12 9.22
C SER A 96 -3.06 -19.97 10.54
N THR A 97 -1.84 -20.49 10.66
CA THR A 97 -0.98 -20.34 11.85
C THR A 97 -0.43 -18.91 11.98
N LEU A 98 -0.16 -18.25 10.86
CA LEU A 98 0.30 -16.85 10.83
C LEU A 98 -0.83 -15.85 11.01
N ARG A 99 -2.07 -16.26 10.68
CA ARG A 99 -3.26 -15.40 10.68
C ARG A 99 -3.44 -14.59 11.98
N PRO A 100 -3.35 -15.14 13.20
CA PRO A 100 -3.53 -14.34 14.41
C PRO A 100 -2.53 -13.19 14.53
N MET A 101 -1.25 -13.45 14.19
CA MET A 101 -0.20 -12.43 14.17
C MET A 101 -0.50 -11.37 13.09
N LEU A 102 -0.79 -11.79 11.86
CA LEU A 102 -1.02 -10.86 10.75
C LEU A 102 -2.27 -10.00 10.95
N ARG A 103 -3.31 -10.54 11.59
CA ARG A 103 -4.51 -9.79 12.01
C ARG A 103 -4.19 -8.73 13.07
N SER A 104 -3.21 -8.98 13.94
CA SER A 104 -2.82 -8.04 15.00
C SER A 104 -2.08 -6.81 14.47
N PHE A 105 -1.50 -6.89 13.26
CA PHE A 105 -0.79 -5.77 12.66
C PHE A 105 -1.77 -4.75 12.09
N SER A 106 -1.74 -3.52 12.61
CA SER A 106 -2.54 -2.39 12.11
C SER A 106 -2.25 -2.07 10.64
N SER A 107 -1.03 -2.35 10.17
CA SER A 107 -0.63 -2.24 8.76
C SER A 107 -1.48 -3.10 7.82
N SER A 108 -1.93 -4.28 8.26
CA SER A 108 -2.81 -5.13 7.47
C SER A 108 -4.12 -4.41 7.19
N ALA A 109 -4.72 -3.77 8.19
CA ALA A 109 -5.94 -2.99 8.00
C ALA A 109 -5.71 -1.74 7.14
N PHE A 110 -4.55 -1.09 7.29
CA PHE A 110 -4.15 0.05 6.46
C PHE A 110 -4.02 -0.29 4.98
N LEU A 111 -3.66 -1.53 4.63
CA LEU A 111 -3.52 -1.97 3.25
C LEU A 111 -4.77 -2.68 2.69
N PHE A 112 -5.88 -2.69 3.43
CA PHE A 112 -7.13 -3.24 2.91
C PHE A 112 -7.57 -2.47 1.64
N PRO A 113 -8.18 -3.12 0.63
CA PRO A 113 -8.67 -2.42 -0.56
C PRO A 113 -9.49 -1.17 -0.22
N SER A 114 -9.15 -0.02 -0.81
CA SER A 114 -9.79 1.27 -0.52
C SER A 114 -10.73 1.72 -1.63
N VAL A 115 -11.71 2.55 -1.27
CA VAL A 115 -12.67 3.15 -2.21
C VAL A 115 -12.04 4.07 -3.25
N GLY A 116 -10.78 4.50 -3.04
CA GLY A 116 -10.03 5.30 -4.01
C GLY A 116 -9.61 4.49 -5.25
N VAL A 117 -9.65 3.16 -5.16
CA VAL A 117 -9.26 2.25 -6.24
C VAL A 117 -10.35 1.24 -6.58
N TRP A 118 -11.05 0.67 -5.59
CA TRP A 118 -12.11 -0.33 -5.78
C TRP A 118 -13.50 0.27 -5.64
N ASN A 119 -14.44 -0.19 -6.49
CA ASN A 119 -15.84 0.26 -6.40
C ASN A 119 -16.51 -0.39 -5.17
N THR A 120 -17.39 0.33 -4.49
CA THR A 120 -18.08 -0.17 -3.30
C THR A 120 -18.96 -1.39 -3.55
N SER A 121 -19.45 -1.56 -4.77
CA SER A 121 -20.25 -2.71 -5.23
C SER A 121 -19.41 -3.88 -5.78
N GLU A 122 -18.11 -3.70 -5.92
CA GLU A 122 -17.22 -4.72 -6.46
C GLU A 122 -17.05 -5.87 -5.45
N VAL A 123 -17.28 -7.10 -5.91
CA VAL A 123 -17.11 -8.30 -5.09
C VAL A 123 -15.63 -8.62 -4.93
N LEU A 124 -15.14 -8.53 -3.69
CA LEU A 124 -13.77 -8.85 -3.30
C LEU A 124 -13.63 -10.33 -2.91
N ALA A 125 -14.64 -10.85 -2.24
CA ALA A 125 -14.67 -12.20 -1.71
C ALA A 125 -16.10 -12.78 -1.76
N SER A 126 -16.22 -14.09 -1.96
CA SER A 126 -17.49 -14.80 -2.03
C SER A 126 -17.42 -16.11 -1.27
N THR A 127 -18.53 -16.49 -0.66
CA THR A 127 -18.77 -17.83 -0.09
C THR A 127 -19.88 -18.52 -0.87
N ASP A 128 -20.33 -19.70 -0.42
CA ASP A 128 -21.52 -20.37 -0.95
C ASP A 128 -22.83 -19.62 -0.67
N THR A 129 -22.82 -18.66 0.26
CA THR A 129 -24.03 -17.98 0.75
C THR A 129 -23.97 -16.46 0.67
N LYS A 130 -22.79 -15.85 0.55
CA LYS A 130 -22.62 -14.40 0.67
C LYS A 130 -21.52 -13.86 -0.23
N ASN A 131 -21.69 -12.61 -0.67
CA ASN A 131 -20.64 -11.80 -1.31
C ASN A 131 -20.20 -10.67 -0.38
N TYR A 132 -18.89 -10.46 -0.29
CA TYR A 132 -18.25 -9.38 0.44
C TYR A 132 -17.68 -8.35 -0.54
N THR A 133 -17.99 -7.09 -0.27
CA THR A 133 -17.65 -5.89 -1.05
C THR A 133 -17.14 -4.83 -0.07
N LEU A 134 -16.73 -3.66 -0.56
CA LEU A 134 -16.43 -2.55 0.37
C LEU A 134 -17.68 -1.96 1.05
N ALA A 135 -18.89 -2.31 0.62
CA ALA A 135 -20.13 -1.86 1.26
C ALA A 135 -20.49 -2.64 2.54
N ASN A 136 -19.95 -3.85 2.74
CA ASN A 136 -20.28 -4.73 3.86
C ASN A 136 -19.05 -5.33 4.56
N VAL A 137 -18.00 -4.51 4.72
CA VAL A 137 -16.74 -4.91 5.38
C VAL A 137 -16.95 -5.29 6.86
N GLU A 138 -17.89 -4.66 7.56
CA GLU A 138 -18.22 -5.01 8.94
C GLU A 138 -18.72 -6.46 9.05
N GLU A 139 -19.65 -6.85 8.15
CA GLU A 139 -20.14 -8.23 8.09
C GLU A 139 -19.02 -9.23 7.79
N PHE A 140 -18.09 -8.88 6.90
CA PHE A 140 -16.92 -9.72 6.64
C PHE A 140 -16.14 -9.99 7.94
N PHE A 141 -15.84 -8.97 8.73
CA PHE A 141 -15.10 -9.12 9.99
C PHE A 141 -15.88 -9.91 11.06
N GLN A 142 -17.20 -9.76 11.11
CA GLN A 142 -18.07 -10.55 11.98
C GLN A 142 -18.05 -12.04 11.57
N ASP A 143 -18.21 -12.33 10.28
CA ASP A 143 -18.30 -13.70 9.75
C ASP A 143 -16.96 -14.46 9.89
N ILE A 144 -15.81 -13.77 9.82
CA ILE A 144 -14.50 -14.38 10.11
C ILE A 144 -14.16 -14.48 11.61
N LYS A 145 -15.12 -14.13 12.48
CA LYS A 145 -15.02 -14.10 13.94
C LYS A 145 -13.87 -13.23 14.44
N TYR A 146 -13.70 -12.06 13.83
CA TYR A 146 -12.67 -11.08 14.21
C TYR A 146 -13.22 -9.65 14.20
N PRO A 147 -14.15 -9.31 15.11
CA PRO A 147 -14.78 -8.00 15.16
C PRO A 147 -13.79 -6.86 15.43
N LEU A 148 -12.69 -7.12 16.14
CA LEU A 148 -11.60 -6.14 16.31
C LEU A 148 -11.03 -5.65 14.97
N GLY A 149 -11.04 -6.50 13.94
CA GLY A 149 -10.60 -6.12 12.60
C GLY A 149 -11.45 -5.04 11.96
N TRP A 150 -12.74 -4.97 12.30
CA TRP A 150 -13.61 -3.88 11.84
C TRP A 150 -13.19 -2.54 12.45
N ASP A 151 -12.89 -2.51 13.74
CA ASP A 151 -12.38 -1.30 14.40
C ASP A 151 -11.03 -0.88 13.82
N GLN A 152 -10.13 -1.83 13.59
CA GLN A 152 -8.85 -1.58 12.92
C GLN A 152 -9.05 -1.00 11.51
N TYR A 153 -9.95 -1.60 10.70
CA TYR A 153 -10.28 -1.12 9.36
C TYR A 153 -10.86 0.30 9.41
N ARG A 154 -11.80 0.59 10.30
CA ARG A 154 -12.42 1.93 10.41
C ARG A 154 -11.40 3.01 10.69
N VAL A 155 -10.44 2.74 11.58
CA VAL A 155 -9.37 3.69 11.90
C VAL A 155 -8.43 3.83 10.70
N ALA A 156 -8.01 2.72 10.11
CA ALA A 156 -7.05 2.74 9.01
C ALA A 156 -7.63 3.30 7.68
N ALA A 157 -8.93 3.16 7.45
CA ALA A 157 -9.64 3.73 6.31
C ALA A 157 -9.59 5.26 6.27
N GLN A 158 -9.39 5.91 7.42
CA GLN A 158 -9.16 7.37 7.49
C GLN A 158 -7.83 7.78 6.83
N MET A 159 -6.90 6.83 6.68
CA MET A 159 -5.56 7.06 6.12
C MET A 159 -5.40 6.54 4.68
N ASN A 160 -6.12 5.49 4.29
CA ASN A 160 -5.91 4.76 3.01
C ASN A 160 -6.87 5.18 1.87
N GLY A 161 -7.87 6.03 2.14
CA GLY A 161 -8.89 6.42 1.16
C GLY A 161 -8.57 7.67 0.33
N ASN A 162 -7.74 8.58 0.84
CA ASN A 162 -7.39 9.81 0.14
C ASN A 162 -6.12 9.59 -0.70
N LEU A 163 -6.27 9.73 -2.02
CA LEU A 163 -5.21 9.55 -3.01
C LEU A 163 -4.87 10.87 -3.73
N ASP A 164 -5.04 11.99 -3.02
CA ASP A 164 -4.69 13.31 -3.53
C ASP A 164 -3.19 13.37 -3.83
N PRO A 165 -2.78 14.03 -4.93
CA PRO A 165 -1.38 14.12 -5.32
C PRO A 165 -0.53 14.77 -4.21
N PRO A 166 0.71 14.29 -3.97
CA PRO A 166 1.47 14.64 -2.76
C PRO A 166 2.05 16.06 -2.76
N GLY A 167 1.96 16.82 -3.85
CA GLY A 167 2.56 18.16 -3.97
C GLY A 167 4.08 18.16 -3.99
N VAL A 168 4.71 17.05 -4.40
CA VAL A 168 6.17 16.91 -4.59
C VAL A 168 6.45 16.25 -5.94
N LYS A 169 7.69 16.32 -6.42
CA LYS A 169 8.13 15.57 -7.60
C LYS A 169 8.08 14.07 -7.28
N VAL A 170 7.48 13.24 -8.13
CA VAL A 170 7.34 11.80 -7.89
C VAL A 170 7.95 10.99 -9.03
N HIS A 171 8.68 9.94 -8.69
CA HIS A 171 9.11 8.88 -9.61
C HIS A 171 8.45 7.57 -9.16
N CYS A 172 7.42 7.15 -9.88
CA CYS A 172 6.61 5.97 -9.55
C CYS A 172 7.11 4.76 -10.34
N ILE A 173 7.62 3.74 -9.64
CA ILE A 173 8.22 2.54 -10.22
C ILE A 173 7.44 1.33 -9.71
N TYR A 174 6.88 0.52 -10.60
CA TYR A 174 6.02 -0.60 -10.22
C TYR A 174 6.15 -1.79 -11.16
N GLY A 175 5.91 -2.99 -10.62
CA GLY A 175 5.88 -4.24 -11.37
C GLY A 175 4.51 -4.54 -11.98
N THR A 176 4.51 -5.25 -13.10
CA THR A 176 3.31 -5.75 -13.81
C THR A 176 3.60 -7.11 -14.43
N GLY A 177 2.60 -7.75 -15.01
CA GLY A 177 2.71 -9.00 -15.77
C GLY A 177 2.77 -10.26 -14.90
N LEU A 178 2.47 -10.16 -13.60
CA LEU A 178 2.44 -11.30 -12.68
C LEU A 178 1.03 -11.53 -12.13
N ASP A 179 0.64 -12.80 -12.06
CA ASP A 179 -0.63 -13.24 -11.50
C ASP A 179 -0.80 -12.71 -10.07
N THR A 180 -1.70 -11.75 -9.93
CA THR A 180 -1.97 -11.05 -8.68
C THR A 180 -3.43 -11.28 -8.27
N PRO A 181 -3.71 -11.73 -7.03
CA PRO A 181 -5.07 -12.05 -6.62
C PRO A 181 -6.03 -10.87 -6.75
N GLU A 182 -7.17 -11.05 -7.42
CA GLU A 182 -8.22 -10.04 -7.62
C GLU A 182 -9.50 -10.39 -6.86
N LYS A 183 -9.85 -11.68 -6.77
CA LYS A 183 -11.07 -12.14 -6.07
C LYS A 183 -10.84 -13.48 -5.40
N PHE A 184 -11.54 -13.70 -4.29
CA PHE A 184 -11.46 -14.94 -3.51
C PHE A 184 -12.82 -15.63 -3.44
N TYR A 185 -12.84 -16.95 -3.65
CA TYR A 185 -14.04 -17.77 -3.52
C TYR A 185 -13.80 -18.92 -2.54
N TRP A 186 -14.62 -19.00 -1.50
CA TRP A 186 -14.64 -20.12 -0.57
C TRP A 186 -15.85 -21.01 -0.84
N ALA A 187 -15.59 -22.31 -1.01
CA ALA A 187 -16.65 -23.31 -1.05
C ALA A 187 -17.33 -23.47 0.31
N LYS A 188 -18.49 -24.12 0.31
CA LYS A 188 -19.25 -24.44 1.53
C LYS A 188 -18.37 -25.16 2.56
N GLY A 189 -18.31 -24.60 3.77
CA GLY A 189 -17.51 -25.14 4.89
C GLY A 189 -16.01 -24.79 4.86
N TYR A 190 -15.53 -24.06 3.85
CA TYR A 190 -14.11 -23.65 3.78
C TYR A 190 -13.87 -22.26 4.40
N PHE A 191 -14.85 -21.37 4.35
CA PHE A 191 -14.72 -20.04 4.92
C PHE A 191 -14.83 -20.06 6.45
N PRO A 192 -13.97 -19.34 7.20
CA PRO A 192 -12.80 -18.57 6.76
C PRO A 192 -11.47 -19.35 6.89
N ASP A 193 -11.49 -20.58 7.40
CA ASP A 193 -10.30 -21.26 7.93
C ASP A 193 -9.44 -21.99 6.89
N TYR A 194 -9.99 -22.23 5.70
CA TYR A 194 -9.29 -22.92 4.61
C TYR A 194 -8.99 -21.97 3.45
N PRO A 195 -8.01 -22.30 2.58
CA PRO A 195 -7.68 -21.45 1.43
C PRO A 195 -8.85 -21.32 0.43
N PRO A 196 -9.04 -20.14 -0.17
CA PRO A 196 -10.01 -19.93 -1.25
C PRO A 196 -9.46 -20.42 -2.60
N SER A 197 -10.36 -20.59 -3.56
CA SER A 197 -10.03 -20.46 -4.99
C SER A 197 -9.77 -18.99 -5.32
N ILE A 198 -8.80 -18.71 -6.17
CA ILE A 198 -8.33 -17.35 -6.45
C ILE A 198 -8.54 -17.05 -7.93
N VAL A 199 -9.16 -15.91 -8.22
CA VAL A 199 -9.12 -15.30 -9.55
C VAL A 199 -7.96 -14.32 -9.56
N TYR A 200 -7.07 -14.48 -10.54
CA TYR A 200 -5.90 -13.62 -10.71
C TYR A 200 -6.16 -12.56 -11.78
N GLY A 201 -5.58 -11.40 -11.57
CA GLY A 201 -5.42 -10.33 -12.55
C GLY A 201 -3.96 -9.89 -12.61
N ASP A 202 -3.73 -8.70 -13.15
CA ASP A 202 -2.40 -8.15 -13.37
C ASP A 202 -1.85 -7.38 -12.15
N GLY A 203 -0.54 -7.45 -11.95
CA GLY A 203 0.18 -6.78 -10.87
C GLY A 203 1.59 -7.33 -10.70
N ASP A 204 2.15 -7.17 -9.50
CA ASP A 204 3.51 -7.62 -9.13
C ASP A 204 3.52 -8.93 -8.30
N GLY A 205 2.41 -9.64 -8.25
CA GLY A 205 2.19 -10.85 -7.45
C GLY A 205 1.62 -10.57 -6.04
N THR A 206 1.67 -9.31 -5.58
CA THR A 206 1.06 -8.88 -4.30
C THR A 206 0.13 -7.69 -4.49
N VAL A 207 0.57 -6.66 -5.20
CA VAL A 207 -0.12 -5.40 -5.42
C VAL A 207 -0.79 -5.42 -6.78
N ASN A 208 -2.10 -5.24 -6.80
CA ASN A 208 -2.89 -5.16 -8.02
C ASN A 208 -2.43 -3.96 -8.86
N ARG A 209 -2.31 -4.13 -10.18
CA ARG A 209 -1.89 -3.07 -11.12
C ARG A 209 -2.70 -1.78 -10.93
N ARG A 210 -4.02 -1.89 -10.78
CA ARG A 210 -4.91 -0.75 -10.52
C ARG A 210 -4.57 0.07 -9.27
N SER A 211 -3.95 -0.57 -8.27
CA SER A 211 -3.48 0.09 -7.05
C SER A 211 -2.12 0.75 -7.30
N ALA A 212 -1.19 0.07 -7.96
CA ALA A 212 0.12 0.61 -8.31
C ALA A 212 0.05 1.82 -9.24
N GLU A 213 -0.92 1.82 -10.16
CA GLU A 213 -1.11 2.83 -11.20
C GLU A 213 -1.82 4.11 -10.74
N VAL A 214 -2.19 4.25 -9.46
CA VAL A 214 -2.81 5.49 -8.94
C VAL A 214 -1.97 6.73 -9.28
N CYS A 215 -0.65 6.60 -9.27
CA CYS A 215 0.27 7.68 -9.61
C CYS A 215 0.13 8.20 -11.06
N LEU A 216 -0.45 7.42 -12.00
CA LEU A 216 -0.76 7.89 -13.36
C LEU A 216 -1.83 8.99 -13.37
N ARG A 217 -2.63 9.10 -12.31
CA ARG A 217 -3.65 10.17 -12.17
C ARG A 217 -3.03 11.52 -11.81
N TRP A 218 -1.79 11.52 -11.34
CA TRP A 218 -1.11 12.72 -10.87
C TRP A 218 -0.25 13.32 -11.99
N ASN A 219 -0.38 14.63 -12.21
CA ASN A 219 0.41 15.38 -13.20
C ASN A 219 0.58 16.83 -12.75
N GLU A 220 1.35 17.63 -13.48
CA GLU A 220 1.66 19.01 -13.07
C GLU A 220 0.42 19.89 -12.85
N SER A 221 -0.71 19.61 -13.52
CA SER A 221 -1.93 20.41 -13.36
C SER A 221 -2.66 20.17 -12.03
N ASN A 222 -2.57 18.97 -11.46
CA ASN A 222 -3.21 18.64 -10.18
C ASN A 222 -2.23 18.44 -9.01
N ASN A 223 -0.93 18.28 -9.29
CA ASN A 223 0.13 18.06 -8.30
C ASN A 223 0.91 19.35 -7.98
N VAL A 224 0.23 20.51 -7.94
CA VAL A 224 0.82 21.81 -7.58
C VAL A 224 2.05 22.17 -8.45
N GLY A 225 1.96 21.91 -9.75
CA GLY A 225 3.06 22.15 -10.70
C GLY A 225 4.24 21.18 -10.57
N LYS A 226 4.17 20.14 -9.71
CA LYS A 226 5.25 19.16 -9.55
C LYS A 226 5.07 17.98 -10.50
N ARG A 227 6.16 17.64 -11.19
CA ARG A 227 6.18 16.53 -12.16
C ARG A 227 6.02 15.16 -11.49
N VAL A 228 5.28 14.28 -12.14
CA VAL A 228 5.20 12.86 -11.82
C VAL A 228 5.67 12.07 -13.05
N THR A 229 6.59 11.13 -12.83
CA THR A 229 7.07 10.19 -13.86
C THR A 229 6.71 8.77 -13.43
N THR A 230 6.37 7.93 -14.39
CA THR A 230 5.95 6.55 -14.15
C THR A 230 6.79 5.57 -14.95
N HIS A 231 7.15 4.45 -14.32
CA HIS A 231 8.07 3.46 -14.87
C HIS A 231 7.54 2.05 -14.56
N GLU A 232 6.93 1.43 -15.56
CA GLU A 232 6.48 0.04 -15.49
C GLU A 232 7.67 -0.91 -15.69
N ILE A 233 7.77 -1.95 -14.86
CA ILE A 233 8.77 -3.01 -14.98
C ILE A 233 8.05 -4.36 -15.12
N PRO A 234 7.80 -4.82 -16.36
CA PRO A 234 7.17 -6.11 -16.60
C PRO A 234 7.95 -7.27 -15.97
N GLY A 235 7.25 -8.18 -15.30
CA GLY A 235 7.80 -9.36 -14.63
C GLY A 235 8.53 -9.08 -13.31
N ALA A 236 8.54 -7.84 -12.81
CA ALA A 236 9.12 -7.54 -11.51
C ALA A 236 8.18 -7.96 -10.37
N GLU A 237 8.58 -8.98 -9.60
CA GLU A 237 7.85 -9.42 -8.40
C GLU A 237 8.03 -8.44 -7.24
N HIS A 238 6.98 -8.31 -6.42
CA HIS A 238 6.86 -7.31 -5.35
C HIS A 238 8.10 -7.16 -4.47
N MET A 239 8.70 -8.25 -4.00
CA MET A 239 9.91 -8.23 -3.17
C MET A 239 11.18 -8.23 -4.01
N ALA A 240 11.20 -8.97 -5.11
CA ALA A 240 12.34 -9.07 -6.02
C ALA A 240 12.68 -7.75 -6.73
N ILE A 241 11.71 -6.83 -6.84
CA ILE A 241 11.91 -5.52 -7.47
C ILE A 241 13.03 -4.71 -6.79
N MET A 242 13.27 -4.88 -5.49
CA MET A 242 14.37 -4.23 -4.78
C MET A 242 15.76 -4.69 -5.25
N GLN A 243 15.85 -5.85 -5.88
CA GLN A 243 17.09 -6.42 -6.44
C GLN A 243 17.07 -6.42 -7.98
N ASN A 244 15.98 -5.94 -8.60
CA ASN A 244 15.85 -5.91 -10.04
C ASN A 244 16.81 -4.86 -10.64
N PRO A 245 17.70 -5.22 -11.59
CA PRO A 245 18.67 -4.29 -12.16
C PRO A 245 18.04 -3.06 -12.82
N ALA A 246 16.89 -3.21 -13.48
CA ALA A 246 16.18 -2.10 -14.10
C ALA A 246 15.58 -1.16 -13.05
N ALA A 247 15.01 -1.70 -11.97
CA ALA A 247 14.51 -0.90 -10.86
C ALA A 247 15.64 -0.11 -10.16
N ILE A 248 16.78 -0.76 -9.89
CA ILE A 248 17.96 -0.12 -9.31
C ILE A 248 18.45 1.01 -10.22
N GLU A 249 18.51 0.79 -11.54
CA GLU A 249 18.92 1.81 -12.50
C GLU A 249 17.94 3.00 -12.55
N LEU A 250 16.63 2.75 -12.46
CA LEU A 250 15.62 3.81 -12.37
C LEU A 250 15.76 4.61 -11.08
N VAL A 251 15.95 3.95 -9.94
CA VAL A 251 16.21 4.61 -8.64
C VAL A 251 17.48 5.46 -8.73
N ARG A 252 18.55 4.92 -9.31
CA ARG A 252 19.80 5.66 -9.54
C ARG A 252 19.53 6.90 -10.39
N LYS A 253 18.85 6.76 -11.53
CA LYS A 253 18.49 7.91 -12.39
C LYS A 253 17.65 8.94 -11.65
N ALA A 254 16.69 8.53 -10.83
CA ALA A 254 15.88 9.44 -10.01
C ALA A 254 16.75 10.26 -9.04
N ILE A 255 17.71 9.60 -8.36
CA ILE A 255 18.62 10.24 -7.40
C ILE A 255 19.53 11.27 -8.08
N TYR A 256 20.00 11.00 -9.31
CA TYR A 256 20.88 11.89 -10.06
C TYR A 256 20.14 12.87 -10.99
N GLY A 257 18.81 12.93 -10.96
CA GLY A 257 18.02 13.85 -11.78
C GLY A 257 18.04 13.53 -13.28
N LEU A 258 18.09 12.25 -13.63
CA LEU A 258 18.16 11.73 -15.01
C LEU A 258 16.82 11.16 -15.52
N LEU A 259 15.70 11.48 -14.84
CA LEU A 259 14.33 11.06 -15.19
C LEU A 259 13.43 12.27 -15.49
#